data_AF-A0A1P8M7V5-F1
#
_entry.id   AF-A0A1P8M7V5-F1
#
_cell.length_a   1.000
_cell.length_b   1.000
_cell.length_c   1.000
_cell.angle_alpha   90.00
_cell.angle_beta   90.00
_cell.angle_gamma   90.00
#
_symmetry.space_group_name_H-M   'P 1'
#
loop_
_entity.id
_entity.type
_entity.pdbx_description
1 polymer ?
#
loop_
_entity_poly.entity_id
_entity_poly.type
_entity_poly.pdbx_seq_one_letter_code
_entity_poly.pdbx_strand_id
1 'polypeptide(L)'
;MELESLPDEVLASIADRNAWRSQMAGSDTALEFLVSDLARWQPGSAVRVAFLDGDTALHADVAGATRQISDACNLELDFGVDAAGNYRRWHENDTFHAAEIRVGFNMGGYFSLVGTDSTDSTIGPPAGPVGGRPNQRSLNLGGFTTERPERWEGTVRHEFLHALAFHHSHQNMRGSCEAEFRWDDDQDYAPTTNAKGVFIPDAAGRRPGIYTYLAGPPNNWPRAKVDHNLRTVEDPAVVAGPFDSDSVMLYSFPDFFYKSSPSSCAPTGNGKDLSAGDRRGLALLYPHAAERLGDLQERAEAALAAMDGTGSSPETVEAAGGEYRDRALELLHALSGKGEGVGR
;
A
#
# COMPACT_ATOMS: atom_id res chain seq x y z
N MET A 1 14.90 7.02 -12.39
CA MET A 1 13.65 7.16 -11.62
C MET A 1 13.76 6.14 -10.52
N GLU A 2 13.59 6.55 -9.27
CA GLU A 2 13.49 5.62 -8.15
C GLU A 2 12.02 5.22 -8.03
N LEU A 3 11.74 3.93 -8.23
CA LEU A 3 10.44 3.34 -7.91
C LEU A 3 10.33 3.02 -6.42
N GLU A 4 9.13 3.18 -5.86
CA GLU A 4 8.80 2.80 -4.49
C GLU A 4 9.00 1.30 -4.25
N SER A 5 9.37 0.95 -3.03
CA SER A 5 9.40 -0.43 -2.57
C SER A 5 9.53 -0.44 -1.07
N LEU A 6 8.77 -1.33 -0.44
CA LEU A 6 9.03 -1.70 0.94
C LEU A 6 10.39 -2.42 1.06
N PRO A 7 11.04 -2.37 2.24
CA PRO A 7 12.22 -3.19 2.54
C PRO A 7 11.93 -4.69 2.38
N ASP A 8 12.93 -5.47 1.96
CA ASP A 8 12.74 -6.91 1.63
C ASP A 8 12.27 -7.73 2.83
N GLU A 9 12.75 -7.41 4.03
CA GLU A 9 12.33 -8.04 5.29
C GLU A 9 10.86 -7.76 5.64
N VAL A 10 10.34 -6.60 5.25
CA VAL A 10 8.92 -6.25 5.41
C VAL A 10 8.09 -7.01 4.38
N LEU A 11 8.53 -7.07 3.12
CA LEU A 11 7.87 -7.85 2.07
C LEU A 11 7.79 -9.34 2.42
N ALA A 12 8.83 -9.90 3.03
CA ALA A 12 8.83 -11.28 3.51
C ALA A 12 7.73 -11.52 4.56
N SER A 13 7.63 -10.65 5.57
CA SER A 13 6.56 -10.77 6.59
C SER A 13 5.15 -10.60 6.01
N ILE A 14 4.97 -9.72 5.02
CA ILE A 14 3.72 -9.56 4.29
C ILE A 14 3.35 -10.85 3.54
N ALA A 15 4.34 -11.48 2.90
CA ALA A 15 4.15 -12.73 2.17
C ALA A 15 3.74 -13.88 3.10
N ASP A 16 4.37 -13.99 4.28
CA ASP A 16 4.01 -15.00 5.30
C ASP A 16 2.56 -14.82 5.77
N ARG A 17 2.17 -13.57 6.07
CA ARG A 17 0.78 -13.22 6.43
C ARG A 17 -0.20 -13.52 5.30
N ASN A 18 0.13 -13.18 4.05
CA ASN A 18 -0.74 -13.44 2.90
C ASN A 18 -0.91 -14.94 2.63
N ALA A 19 0.15 -15.74 2.82
CA ALA A 19 0.08 -17.19 2.72
C ALA A 19 -0.87 -17.78 3.76
N TRP A 20 -0.80 -17.29 5.01
CA TRP A 20 -1.74 -17.70 6.06
C TRP A 20 -3.19 -17.31 5.72
N ARG A 21 -3.45 -16.07 5.29
CA ARG A 21 -4.80 -15.63 4.88
C ARG A 21 -5.36 -16.48 3.74
N SER A 22 -4.54 -16.78 2.74
CA SER A 22 -4.94 -17.62 1.60
C SER A 22 -5.30 -19.05 2.02
N GLN A 23 -4.52 -19.62 2.96
CA GLN A 23 -4.82 -20.94 3.52
C GLN A 23 -6.16 -20.96 4.26
N MET A 24 -6.44 -19.91 5.04
CA MET A 24 -7.71 -19.77 5.76
C MET A 24 -8.89 -19.57 4.81
N ALA A 25 -8.76 -18.70 3.80
CA ALA A 25 -9.84 -18.45 2.82
C ALA A 25 -10.19 -19.68 1.98
N GLY A 26 -9.19 -20.51 1.63
CA GLY A 26 -9.44 -21.76 0.92
C GLY A 26 -10.23 -22.82 1.72
N SER A 27 -10.47 -22.59 3.01
CA SER A 27 -11.19 -23.53 3.89
C SER A 27 -12.69 -23.24 4.01
N ASP A 28 -13.13 -22.00 3.77
CA ASP A 28 -14.53 -21.58 3.90
C ASP A 28 -14.78 -20.30 3.06
N THR A 29 -15.85 -20.29 2.27
CA THR A 29 -16.29 -19.12 1.49
C THR A 29 -16.57 -17.88 2.35
N ALA A 30 -16.96 -18.04 3.62
CA ALA A 30 -17.13 -16.92 4.54
C ALA A 30 -15.78 -16.25 4.91
N LEU A 31 -14.67 -16.97 4.74
CA LEU A 31 -13.31 -16.50 5.02
C LEU A 31 -12.62 -15.89 3.79
N GLU A 32 -13.23 -15.94 2.59
CA GLU A 32 -12.77 -15.16 1.42
C GLU A 32 -12.75 -13.65 1.72
N PHE A 33 -13.62 -13.20 2.64
CA PHE A 33 -13.64 -11.83 3.17
C PHE A 33 -12.33 -11.47 3.91
N LEU A 34 -11.63 -12.43 4.54
CA LEU A 34 -10.38 -12.17 5.25
C LEU A 34 -9.26 -11.67 4.33
N VAL A 35 -9.36 -11.99 3.03
CA VAL A 35 -8.35 -11.68 2.03
C VAL A 35 -8.55 -10.26 1.47
N SER A 36 -9.79 -9.87 1.19
CA SER A 36 -10.13 -8.59 0.54
C SER A 36 -10.42 -7.43 1.51
N ASP A 37 -11.05 -7.73 2.65
CA ASP A 37 -11.76 -6.71 3.41
C ASP A 37 -11.08 -6.36 4.75
N LEU A 38 -10.14 -7.20 5.21
CA LEU A 38 -9.38 -6.93 6.45
C LEU A 38 -8.27 -5.91 6.29
N ALA A 39 -7.80 -5.65 5.07
CA ALA A 39 -6.75 -4.65 4.86
C ALA A 39 -7.26 -3.23 5.14
N ARG A 40 -8.55 -2.93 4.97
CA ARG A 40 -9.07 -1.57 5.16
C ARG A 40 -9.36 -1.25 6.63
N TRP A 41 -9.23 0.02 6.95
CA TRP A 41 -9.81 0.61 8.16
C TRP A 41 -11.34 0.52 8.18
N GLN A 42 -11.93 0.70 9.36
CA GLN A 42 -13.38 0.76 9.51
C GLN A 42 -13.94 2.02 8.82
N PRO A 43 -14.94 1.91 7.92
CA PRO A 43 -15.60 3.08 7.37
C PRO A 43 -16.26 3.94 8.46
N GLY A 44 -16.15 5.25 8.32
CA GLY A 44 -16.59 6.27 9.28
C GLY A 44 -15.59 6.53 10.40
N SER A 45 -14.46 5.80 10.46
CA SER A 45 -13.44 6.03 11.47
C SER A 45 -12.58 7.26 11.15
N ALA A 46 -11.97 7.81 12.21
CA ALA A 46 -10.87 8.77 12.12
C ALA A 46 -9.55 8.02 12.31
N VAL A 47 -8.81 7.82 11.22
CA VAL A 47 -7.50 7.16 11.24
C VAL A 47 -6.46 8.20 11.61
N ARG A 48 -5.77 8.01 12.74
CA ARG A 48 -4.80 8.98 13.24
C ARG A 48 -3.52 8.90 12.42
N VAL A 49 -2.92 10.06 12.19
CA VAL A 49 -1.65 10.22 11.49
C VAL A 49 -0.67 10.96 12.39
N ALA A 50 0.55 10.45 12.51
CA ALA A 50 1.63 11.11 13.25
C ALA A 50 2.91 11.19 12.42
N PHE A 51 3.75 12.19 12.70
CA PHE A 51 5.02 12.43 12.02
C PHE A 51 6.24 12.18 12.92
N LEU A 52 7.29 11.56 12.37
CA LEU A 52 8.55 11.29 13.07
C LEU A 52 9.46 12.51 13.13
N ASP A 53 9.57 13.21 12.01
CA ASP A 53 10.49 14.31 11.74
C ASP A 53 9.81 15.34 10.82
N GLY A 54 10.54 16.30 10.25
CA GLY A 54 9.97 17.41 9.47
C GLY A 54 9.39 18.55 10.31
N ASP A 55 9.21 19.71 9.68
CA ASP A 55 8.64 20.90 10.31
C ASP A 55 7.12 21.00 10.12
N THR A 56 6.49 21.91 10.86
CA THR A 56 5.04 22.13 10.82
C THR A 56 4.54 22.51 9.42
N ALA A 57 5.36 23.18 8.60
CA ALA A 57 4.99 23.55 7.24
C ALA A 57 4.88 22.30 6.36
N LEU A 58 5.87 21.41 6.42
CA LEU A 58 5.84 20.13 5.71
C LEU A 58 4.66 19.25 6.17
N HIS A 59 4.36 19.20 7.47
CA HIS A 59 3.20 18.46 7.97
C HIS A 59 1.88 19.03 7.44
N ALA A 60 1.77 20.36 7.39
CA ALA A 60 0.61 21.04 6.82
C ALA A 60 0.45 20.80 5.32
N ASP A 61 1.56 20.75 4.59
CA ASP A 61 1.60 20.41 3.17
C ASP A 61 1.10 18.97 2.93
N VAL A 62 1.60 17.99 3.71
CA VAL A 62 1.12 16.59 3.64
C VAL A 62 -0.37 16.51 3.95
N ALA A 63 -0.83 17.11 5.05
CA ALA A 63 -2.24 17.12 5.43
C ALA A 63 -3.13 17.86 4.41
N GLY A 64 -2.61 18.89 3.77
CA GLY A 64 -3.29 19.61 2.69
C GLY A 64 -3.46 18.75 1.44
N ALA A 65 -2.44 17.99 1.06
CA ALA A 65 -2.48 17.10 -0.09
C ALA A 65 -3.54 15.99 0.09
N THR A 66 -3.65 15.42 1.29
CA THR A 66 -4.57 14.29 1.55
C THR A 66 -6.05 14.66 1.60
N ARG A 67 -6.43 15.95 1.63
CA ARG A 67 -7.85 16.38 1.68
C ARG A 67 -8.72 15.75 0.59
N GLN A 68 -8.18 15.60 -0.62
CA GLN A 68 -8.93 14.96 -1.72
C GLN A 68 -9.36 13.52 -1.41
N ILE A 69 -8.63 12.81 -0.54
CA ILE A 69 -8.94 11.46 -0.10
C ILE A 69 -10.14 11.50 0.84
N SER A 70 -10.05 12.27 1.93
CA SER A 70 -11.13 12.39 2.91
C SER A 70 -12.41 12.98 2.32
N ASP A 71 -12.32 13.89 1.35
CA ASP A 71 -13.48 14.42 0.64
C ASP A 71 -14.22 13.38 -0.23
N ALA A 72 -13.54 12.29 -0.59
CA ALA A 72 -14.05 11.30 -1.54
C ALA A 72 -14.62 10.03 -0.87
N CYS A 73 -14.53 9.91 0.46
CA CYS A 73 -14.77 8.64 1.13
C CYS A 73 -15.28 8.81 2.57
N ASN A 74 -15.88 7.77 3.12
CA ASN A 74 -16.33 7.74 4.51
C ASN A 74 -15.16 7.38 5.44
N LEU A 75 -14.15 8.25 5.55
CA LEU A 75 -13.02 8.09 6.46
C LEU A 75 -12.31 9.44 6.65
N GLU A 76 -11.94 9.77 7.89
CA GLU A 76 -11.15 10.95 8.21
C GLU A 76 -9.69 10.60 8.48
N LEU A 77 -8.76 11.45 8.03
CA LEU A 77 -7.36 11.40 8.44
C LEU A 77 -7.13 12.42 9.55
N ASP A 78 -7.03 11.95 10.80
CA ASP A 78 -6.81 12.79 11.97
C ASP A 78 -5.32 13.04 12.22
N PHE A 79 -4.85 14.21 11.80
CA PHE A 79 -3.48 14.65 12.00
C PHE A 79 -3.18 15.20 13.41
N GLY A 80 -4.20 15.28 14.29
CA GLY A 80 -4.07 15.71 15.69
C GLY A 80 -3.48 17.10 15.86
N VAL A 81 -3.91 18.07 15.05
CA VAL A 81 -3.41 19.45 15.10
C VAL A 81 -3.85 20.12 16.39
N ASP A 82 -2.88 20.56 17.20
CA ASP A 82 -3.15 21.24 18.47
C ASP A 82 -3.49 22.74 18.28
N ALA A 83 -3.85 23.41 19.38
CA ALA A 83 -4.21 24.84 19.35
C ALA A 83 -3.05 25.78 18.93
N ALA A 84 -1.81 25.31 18.99
CA ALA A 84 -0.63 26.03 18.52
C ALA A 84 -0.28 25.70 17.06
N GLY A 85 -1.05 24.83 16.41
CA GLY A 85 -0.83 24.39 15.02
C GLY A 85 0.19 23.28 14.88
N ASN A 86 0.63 22.63 15.97
CA ASN A 86 1.54 21.50 15.89
C ASN A 86 0.77 20.21 15.56
N TYR A 87 1.39 19.38 14.73
CA TYR A 87 0.84 18.09 14.31
C TYR A 87 1.23 16.98 15.29
N ARG A 88 0.44 15.90 15.32
CA ARG A 88 0.71 14.71 16.13
C ARG A 88 2.07 14.10 15.79
N ARG A 89 2.78 13.63 16.81
CA ARG A 89 4.15 13.09 16.72
C ARG A 89 4.19 11.64 17.20
N TRP A 90 5.12 10.87 16.65
CA TRP A 90 5.50 9.53 17.13
C TRP A 90 7.03 9.45 17.24
N HIS A 91 7.53 8.48 17.99
CA HIS A 91 8.95 8.31 18.26
C HIS A 91 9.38 6.84 18.14
N GLU A 92 10.65 6.62 17.78
CA GLU A 92 11.25 5.28 17.65
C GLU A 92 11.42 4.53 18.99
N ASN A 93 11.01 5.13 20.11
CA ASN A 93 10.96 4.50 21.42
C ASN A 93 9.52 4.34 21.96
N ASP A 94 8.49 4.65 21.16
CA ASP A 94 7.10 4.50 21.56
C ASP A 94 6.78 3.02 21.84
N THR A 95 6.13 2.75 22.97
CA THR A 95 5.62 1.40 23.32
C THR A 95 4.14 1.24 23.03
N PHE A 96 3.46 2.32 22.63
CA PHE A 96 2.05 2.37 22.27
C PHE A 96 1.88 3.19 20.99
N HIS A 97 0.94 2.81 20.12
CA HIS A 97 0.70 3.55 18.89
C HIS A 97 0.26 4.98 19.17
N ALA A 98 1.12 5.95 18.85
CA ALA A 98 0.73 7.36 18.81
C ALA A 98 -0.34 7.61 17.74
N ALA A 99 -0.27 6.85 16.64
CA ALA A 99 -1.18 6.89 15.50
C ALA A 99 -1.19 5.57 14.73
N GLU A 100 -2.29 5.31 14.01
CA GLU A 100 -2.41 4.21 13.06
C GLU A 100 -1.40 4.35 11.92
N ILE A 101 -1.31 5.54 11.31
CA ILE A 101 -0.35 5.87 10.23
C ILE A 101 0.82 6.66 10.83
N ARG A 102 2.05 6.15 10.67
CA ARG A 102 3.27 6.72 11.24
C ARG A 102 4.21 7.10 10.10
N VAL A 103 4.24 8.40 9.80
CA VAL A 103 4.97 8.98 8.66
C VAL A 103 6.40 9.34 9.07
N GLY A 104 7.38 8.95 8.26
CA GLY A 104 8.76 9.42 8.34
C GLY A 104 9.21 10.10 7.05
N PHE A 105 10.29 10.88 7.14
CA PHE A 105 10.93 11.53 5.98
C PHE A 105 12.43 11.23 5.87
N ASN A 106 13.01 10.58 6.88
CA ASN A 106 14.45 10.36 7.04
C ASN A 106 14.99 9.06 6.41
N MET A 107 14.15 8.27 5.72
CA MET A 107 14.58 7.14 4.89
C MET A 107 14.49 7.50 3.41
N GLY A 108 15.31 6.84 2.58
CA GLY A 108 15.20 6.94 1.12
C GLY A 108 13.91 6.29 0.60
N GLY A 109 13.50 6.71 -0.59
CA GLY A 109 12.30 6.21 -1.27
C GLY A 109 10.98 6.70 -0.70
N TYR A 110 9.92 6.33 -1.42
CA TYR A 110 8.52 6.49 -1.01
C TYR A 110 7.96 5.09 -0.78
N PHE A 111 7.16 4.89 0.26
CA PHE A 111 6.43 3.65 0.48
C PHE A 111 5.38 3.82 1.57
N SER A 112 4.38 2.95 1.56
CA SER A 112 3.46 2.75 2.66
C SER A 112 3.16 1.26 2.85
N LEU A 113 2.94 0.87 4.11
CA LEU A 113 2.20 -0.35 4.43
C LEU A 113 0.75 -0.19 3.96
N VAL A 114 0.11 -1.32 3.65
CA VAL A 114 -1.23 -1.35 3.07
C VAL A 114 -2.26 -1.40 4.19
N GLY A 115 -3.00 -0.30 4.37
CA GLY A 115 -4.10 -0.24 5.34
C GLY A 115 -3.71 -0.65 6.76
N THR A 116 -4.46 -1.61 7.33
CA THR A 116 -4.31 -2.09 8.71
C THR A 116 -3.01 -2.81 9.02
N ASP A 117 -2.20 -3.14 7.99
CA ASP A 117 -0.83 -3.63 8.17
C ASP A 117 0.01 -2.62 8.96
N SER A 118 -0.35 -1.36 8.84
CA SER A 118 0.21 -0.24 9.59
C SER A 118 0.13 -0.42 11.11
N THR A 119 -0.71 -1.30 11.64
CA THR A 119 -0.78 -1.61 13.08
C THR A 119 -0.74 -3.13 13.34
N ASP A 120 -0.26 -3.91 12.38
CA ASP A 120 -0.07 -5.34 12.54
C ASP A 120 1.36 -5.62 12.97
N SER A 121 1.52 -6.05 14.22
CA SER A 121 2.85 -6.29 14.79
C SER A 121 3.63 -7.43 14.12
N THR A 122 2.96 -8.27 13.33
CA THR A 122 3.60 -9.32 12.54
C THR A 122 4.29 -8.79 11.28
N ILE A 123 4.00 -7.53 10.90
CA ILE A 123 4.57 -6.88 9.71
C ILE A 123 5.86 -6.15 10.07
N GLY A 124 6.95 -6.53 9.41
CA GLY A 124 8.29 -6.02 9.61
C GLY A 124 9.03 -6.69 10.78
N PRO A 125 10.37 -6.73 10.75
CA PRO A 125 11.14 -7.32 11.83
C PRO A 125 11.03 -6.47 13.10
N PRO A 126 10.94 -7.06 14.32
CA PRO A 126 10.72 -6.31 15.55
C PRO A 126 11.73 -5.19 15.86
N ALA A 127 12.97 -5.34 15.39
CA ALA A 127 14.05 -4.35 15.57
C ALA A 127 14.28 -3.48 14.32
N GLY A 128 13.46 -3.62 13.28
CA GLY A 128 13.55 -2.85 12.05
C GLY A 128 12.92 -1.45 12.17
N PRO A 129 13.25 -0.52 11.27
CA PRO A 129 12.70 0.84 11.27
C PRO A 129 11.31 0.94 10.63
N VAL A 130 10.87 -0.10 9.90
CA VAL A 130 9.62 -0.16 9.13
C VAL A 130 8.82 -1.38 9.57
N GLY A 131 7.52 -1.18 9.82
CA GLY A 131 6.63 -2.26 10.26
C GLY A 131 5.39 -1.74 10.98
N GLY A 132 4.58 -2.68 11.45
CA GLY A 132 3.30 -2.38 12.10
C GLY A 132 3.40 -2.18 13.61
N ARG A 133 4.61 -2.12 14.20
CA ARG A 133 4.79 -1.85 15.64
C ARG A 133 4.79 -0.36 15.97
N PRO A 134 4.49 0.04 17.23
CA PRO A 134 4.41 1.45 17.62
C PRO A 134 5.63 2.32 17.30
N ASN A 135 6.82 1.74 17.43
CA ASN A 135 8.12 2.38 17.25
C ASN A 135 8.66 2.29 15.81
N GLN A 136 7.83 1.87 14.85
CA GLN A 136 8.22 1.68 13.46
C GLN A 136 7.40 2.57 12.55
N ARG A 137 8.01 3.12 11.49
CA ARG A 137 7.24 3.86 10.48
C ARG A 137 6.42 2.89 9.65
N SER A 138 5.23 3.32 9.26
CA SER A 138 4.40 2.59 8.31
C SER A 138 4.30 3.29 6.95
N LEU A 139 4.68 4.56 6.86
CA LEU A 139 4.72 5.33 5.63
C LEU A 139 6.00 6.18 5.61
N ASN A 140 6.66 6.29 4.46
CA ASN A 140 7.85 7.13 4.29
C ASN A 140 7.72 8.02 3.05
N LEU A 141 8.03 9.30 3.23
CA LEU A 141 8.09 10.31 2.18
C LEU A 141 9.52 10.87 2.06
N GLY A 142 10.44 10.03 1.59
CA GLY A 142 11.86 10.30 1.64
C GLY A 142 12.27 11.60 0.95
N GLY A 143 13.13 12.38 1.61
CA GLY A 143 13.72 13.60 1.04
C GLY A 143 12.86 14.86 1.12
N PHE A 144 11.60 14.76 1.55
CA PHE A 144 10.67 15.91 1.61
C PHE A 144 11.07 16.98 2.64
N THR A 145 11.93 16.65 3.60
CA THR A 145 12.56 17.62 4.52
C THR A 145 13.58 18.52 3.83
N THR A 146 14.07 18.13 2.66
CA THR A 146 15.05 18.88 1.88
C THR A 146 14.40 19.58 0.69
N GLU A 147 13.63 18.85 -0.12
CA GLU A 147 12.93 19.41 -1.27
C GLU A 147 11.64 18.66 -1.57
N ARG A 148 10.67 19.36 -2.15
CA ARG A 148 9.43 18.78 -2.66
C ARG A 148 9.49 18.75 -4.19
N PRO A 149 9.52 17.56 -4.82
CA PRO A 149 9.51 17.44 -6.28
C PRO A 149 8.26 18.05 -6.91
N GLU A 150 8.27 18.30 -8.23
CA GLU A 150 7.15 18.96 -8.94
C GLU A 150 5.77 18.30 -8.71
N ARG A 151 5.73 16.98 -8.48
CA ARG A 151 4.52 16.17 -8.27
C ARG A 151 4.41 15.62 -6.84
N TRP A 152 5.02 16.28 -5.86
CA TRP A 152 5.06 15.81 -4.48
C TRP A 152 3.66 15.56 -3.90
N GLU A 153 2.64 16.35 -4.27
CA GLU A 153 1.28 16.15 -3.78
C GLU A 153 0.65 14.85 -4.32
N GLY A 154 1.05 14.44 -5.53
CA GLY A 154 0.66 13.16 -6.10
C GLY A 154 1.30 12.00 -5.36
N THR A 155 2.60 12.11 -5.05
CA THR A 155 3.31 11.12 -4.23
C THR A 155 2.68 10.98 -2.84
N VAL A 156 2.35 12.09 -2.16
CA VAL A 156 1.63 12.01 -0.87
C VAL A 156 0.31 11.26 -1.03
N ARG A 157 -0.49 11.60 -2.03
CA ARG A 157 -1.78 10.93 -2.25
C ARG A 157 -1.62 9.46 -2.58
N HIS A 158 -0.61 9.11 -3.36
CA HIS A 158 -0.27 7.73 -3.70
C HIS A 158 0.02 6.90 -2.43
N GLU A 159 0.96 7.36 -1.61
CA GLU A 159 1.34 6.64 -0.39
C GLU A 159 0.19 6.57 0.63
N PHE A 160 -0.62 7.64 0.73
CA PHE A 160 -1.79 7.60 1.61
C PHE A 160 -2.89 6.69 1.05
N LEU A 161 -3.10 6.60 -0.25
CA LEU A 161 -4.03 5.62 -0.81
C LEU A 161 -3.61 4.18 -0.44
N HIS A 162 -2.31 3.84 -0.48
CA HIS A 162 -1.82 2.59 0.08
C HIS A 162 -2.14 2.44 1.57
N ALA A 163 -1.91 3.47 2.37
CA ALA A 163 -2.31 3.49 3.78
C ALA A 163 -3.83 3.35 4.00
N LEU A 164 -4.65 3.52 2.97
CA LEU A 164 -6.09 3.26 2.93
C LEU A 164 -6.45 1.95 2.21
N ALA A 165 -5.50 1.02 2.09
CA ALA A 165 -5.66 -0.29 1.46
C ALA A 165 -5.86 -0.29 -0.07
N PHE A 166 -5.43 0.75 -0.78
CA PHE A 166 -5.29 0.67 -2.22
C PHE A 166 -4.05 -0.13 -2.60
N HIS A 167 -4.16 -0.86 -3.70
CA HIS A 167 -3.05 -1.46 -4.39
C HIS A 167 -2.77 -0.68 -5.67
N HIS A 168 -1.59 -0.87 -6.26
CA HIS A 168 -1.24 -0.14 -7.47
C HIS A 168 -2.20 -0.41 -8.63
N SER A 169 -2.53 0.63 -9.40
CA SER A 169 -3.42 0.50 -10.55
C SER A 169 -2.82 -0.36 -11.68
N HIS A 170 -1.49 -0.47 -11.78
CA HIS A 170 -0.86 -1.44 -12.68
C HIS A 170 -0.89 -2.88 -12.16
N GLN A 171 -1.11 -3.12 -10.87
CA GLN A 171 -1.36 -4.48 -10.37
C GLN A 171 -2.79 -4.93 -10.69
N ASN A 172 -3.69 -3.99 -10.96
CA ASN A 172 -5.02 -4.21 -11.55
C ASN A 172 -5.00 -4.41 -13.08
N MET A 173 -3.91 -4.97 -13.62
CA MET A 173 -3.73 -5.24 -15.05
C MET A 173 -4.52 -6.45 -15.56
N ARG A 174 -5.80 -6.59 -15.16
CA ARG A 174 -6.72 -7.47 -15.90
C ARG A 174 -6.88 -6.92 -17.33
N GLY A 175 -6.15 -7.48 -18.30
CA GLY A 175 -6.25 -7.12 -19.71
C GLY A 175 -4.91 -6.94 -20.44
N SER A 176 -4.91 -6.14 -21.52
CA SER A 176 -3.81 -6.02 -22.50
C SER A 176 -2.57 -5.27 -22.02
N CYS A 177 -2.60 -4.61 -20.85
CA CYS A 177 -1.52 -3.71 -20.45
C CYS A 177 -0.24 -4.39 -19.96
N GLU A 178 -0.32 -5.55 -19.30
CA GLU A 178 0.90 -6.32 -18.99
C GLU A 178 1.63 -6.73 -20.28
N ALA A 179 0.86 -7.03 -21.34
CA ALA A 179 1.40 -7.35 -22.65
C ALA A 179 1.95 -6.12 -23.38
N GLU A 180 1.66 -4.89 -22.96
CA GLU A 180 2.23 -3.66 -23.55
C GLU A 180 3.61 -3.31 -22.97
N PHE A 181 4.03 -3.91 -21.85
CA PHE A 181 5.34 -3.65 -21.27
C PHE A 181 6.48 -4.42 -21.96
N ARG A 182 7.63 -3.75 -22.12
CA ARG A 182 8.92 -4.29 -22.57
C ARG A 182 9.70 -4.86 -21.39
N TRP A 183 9.26 -6.02 -20.89
CA TRP A 183 9.91 -6.69 -19.76
C TRP A 183 11.38 -7.01 -20.04
N ASP A 184 11.65 -7.65 -21.17
CA ASP A 184 13.00 -8.06 -21.59
C ASP A 184 13.63 -7.07 -22.57
N ASP A 185 14.95 -7.15 -22.71
CA ASP A 185 15.73 -6.31 -23.60
C ASP A 185 15.33 -6.46 -25.08
N ASP A 186 15.62 -5.45 -25.90
CA ASP A 186 15.59 -5.63 -27.34
C ASP A 186 16.55 -6.77 -27.73
N GLN A 187 16.20 -7.53 -28.78
CA GLN A 187 17.02 -8.64 -29.24
C GLN A 187 18.47 -8.19 -29.51
N ASP A 188 19.42 -8.95 -28.97
CA ASP A 188 20.87 -8.71 -29.06
C ASP A 188 21.37 -7.41 -28.41
N TYR A 189 20.56 -6.76 -27.58
CA TYR A 189 20.99 -5.58 -26.82
C TYR A 189 22.29 -5.86 -26.05
N ALA A 190 23.29 -4.99 -26.25
CA ALA A 190 24.52 -5.03 -25.50
C ALA A 190 24.41 -4.12 -24.26
N PRO A 191 24.50 -4.65 -23.02
CA PRO A 191 24.37 -3.84 -21.81
C PRO A 191 25.27 -2.61 -21.81
N THR A 192 24.66 -1.44 -21.92
CA THR A 192 25.35 -0.15 -22.03
C THR A 192 24.81 0.78 -20.95
N THR A 193 25.70 1.50 -20.25
CA THR A 193 25.33 2.41 -19.17
C THR A 193 25.87 3.82 -19.41
N ASN A 194 25.18 4.82 -18.85
CA ASN A 194 25.72 6.18 -18.79
C ASN A 194 26.69 6.36 -17.61
N ALA A 195 27.24 7.56 -17.44
CA ALA A 195 28.19 7.88 -16.37
C ALA A 195 27.64 7.66 -14.93
N LYS A 196 26.31 7.57 -14.77
CA LYS A 196 25.64 7.29 -13.48
C LYS A 196 25.35 5.81 -13.29
N GLY A 197 25.77 4.93 -14.21
CA GLY A 197 25.49 3.50 -14.17
C GLY A 197 24.09 3.11 -14.63
N VAL A 198 23.27 4.06 -15.09
CA VAL A 198 21.91 3.78 -15.58
C VAL A 198 21.99 3.17 -16.98
N PHE A 199 21.27 2.08 -17.22
CA PHE A 199 21.21 1.44 -18.54
C PHE A 199 20.57 2.35 -19.58
N ILE A 200 21.17 2.41 -20.77
CA ILE A 200 20.79 3.26 -21.89
C ILE A 200 20.82 2.46 -23.20
N PRO A 201 20.23 2.97 -24.30
CA PRO A 201 20.36 2.32 -25.59
C PRO A 201 21.82 2.11 -26.00
N ASP A 202 22.10 0.99 -26.65
CA ASP A 202 23.44 0.68 -27.15
C ASP A 202 23.78 1.44 -28.44
N ALA A 203 24.98 1.22 -28.98
CA ALA A 203 25.44 1.88 -30.20
C ALA A 203 24.57 1.60 -31.45
N ALA A 204 23.80 0.51 -31.44
CA ALA A 204 22.86 0.15 -32.51
C ALA A 204 21.43 0.67 -32.23
N GLY A 205 21.23 1.40 -31.13
CA GLY A 205 19.92 1.92 -30.72
C GLY A 205 19.01 0.89 -30.06
N ARG A 206 19.52 -0.32 -29.75
CA ARG A 206 18.76 -1.35 -29.03
C ARG A 206 18.66 -0.96 -27.56
N ARG A 207 17.53 -1.22 -26.93
CA ARG A 207 17.18 -0.65 -25.63
C ARG A 207 17.10 -1.74 -24.56
N PRO A 208 17.49 -1.43 -23.31
CA PRO A 208 17.19 -2.31 -22.19
C PRO A 208 15.66 -2.46 -22.03
N GLY A 209 15.25 -3.61 -21.51
CA GLY A 209 13.93 -3.88 -20.96
C GLY A 209 13.86 -3.47 -19.50
N ILE A 210 12.68 -3.59 -18.92
CA ILE A 210 12.39 -3.22 -17.53
C ILE A 210 13.31 -3.94 -16.55
N TYR A 211 13.54 -5.25 -16.73
CA TYR A 211 14.41 -6.01 -15.82
C TYR A 211 15.83 -5.50 -15.79
N THR A 212 16.44 -5.31 -16.95
CA THR A 212 17.81 -4.81 -17.04
C THR A 212 17.89 -3.39 -16.52
N TYR A 213 16.95 -2.52 -16.90
CA TYR A 213 16.94 -1.14 -16.45
C TYR A 213 16.85 -1.02 -14.92
N LEU A 214 15.93 -1.74 -14.28
CA LEU A 214 15.73 -1.68 -12.83
C LEU A 214 16.79 -2.43 -12.02
N ALA A 215 17.58 -3.30 -12.64
CA ALA A 215 18.77 -3.89 -12.02
C ALA A 215 19.93 -2.88 -11.84
N GLY A 216 19.86 -1.72 -12.51
CA GLY A 216 20.80 -0.61 -12.31
C GLY A 216 20.34 0.38 -11.23
N PRO A 217 21.19 1.36 -10.86
CA PRO A 217 20.83 2.41 -9.92
C PRO A 217 19.71 3.31 -10.48
N PRO A 218 18.86 3.90 -9.60
CA PRO A 218 18.94 3.83 -8.13
C PRO A 218 18.30 2.57 -7.53
N ASN A 219 17.51 1.82 -8.30
CA ASN A 219 16.72 0.70 -7.77
C ASN A 219 17.57 -0.51 -7.39
N ASN A 220 18.47 -0.95 -8.26
CA ASN A 220 19.28 -2.16 -8.07
C ASN A 220 18.43 -3.41 -7.75
N TRP A 221 17.25 -3.53 -8.36
CA TRP A 221 16.31 -4.61 -8.05
C TRP A 221 16.66 -5.89 -8.81
N PRO A 222 16.73 -7.05 -8.12
CA PRO A 222 16.75 -8.34 -8.81
C PRO A 222 15.42 -8.58 -9.54
N ARG A 223 15.45 -9.45 -10.55
CA ARG A 223 14.25 -9.82 -11.35
C ARG A 223 13.06 -10.20 -10.46
N ALA A 224 13.25 -11.00 -9.42
CA ALA A 224 12.18 -11.40 -8.51
C ALA A 224 11.47 -10.22 -7.82
N LYS A 225 12.22 -9.16 -7.50
CA LYS A 225 11.66 -7.94 -6.91
C LYS A 225 10.90 -7.11 -7.94
N VAL A 226 11.41 -7.06 -9.18
CA VAL A 226 10.67 -6.46 -10.30
C VAL A 226 9.37 -7.20 -10.55
N ASP A 227 9.39 -8.54 -10.53
CA ASP A 227 8.19 -9.37 -10.68
C ASP A 227 7.18 -9.08 -9.57
N HIS A 228 7.63 -9.08 -8.31
CA HIS A 228 6.78 -8.80 -7.17
C HIS A 228 6.12 -7.40 -7.22
N ASN A 229 6.90 -6.37 -7.55
CA ASN A 229 6.42 -4.99 -7.52
C ASN A 229 5.60 -4.60 -8.76
N LEU A 230 5.97 -5.11 -9.95
CA LEU A 230 5.46 -4.60 -11.23
C LEU A 230 4.58 -5.58 -12.01
N ARG A 231 4.67 -6.89 -11.79
CA ARG A 231 3.79 -7.82 -12.52
C ARG A 231 2.41 -7.88 -11.88
N THR A 232 1.44 -8.26 -12.71
CA THR A 232 0.08 -8.55 -12.26
C THR A 232 0.13 -9.69 -11.25
N VAL A 233 -0.31 -9.43 -10.03
CA VAL A 233 -0.70 -10.48 -9.10
C VAL A 233 -2.19 -10.66 -9.30
N GLU A 234 -2.65 -11.86 -9.69
CA GLU A 234 -4.06 -12.21 -9.59
C GLU A 234 -4.40 -12.31 -8.10
N ASP A 235 -4.66 -11.17 -7.47
CA ASP A 235 -5.05 -11.12 -6.08
C ASP A 235 -6.59 -10.98 -6.00
N PRO A 236 -7.30 -12.02 -5.50
CA PRO A 236 -8.74 -11.96 -5.29
C PRO A 236 -9.15 -10.88 -4.26
N ALA A 237 -8.20 -10.32 -3.50
CA ALA A 237 -8.41 -9.23 -2.56
C ALA A 237 -8.74 -7.89 -3.22
N VAL A 238 -8.30 -7.67 -4.46
CA VAL A 238 -8.32 -6.33 -5.04
C VAL A 238 -9.71 -6.00 -5.58
N VAL A 239 -10.30 -4.91 -5.10
CA VAL A 239 -11.50 -4.30 -5.67
C VAL A 239 -11.14 -3.73 -7.06
N ALA A 240 -11.04 -4.63 -8.04
CA ALA A 240 -10.58 -4.31 -9.37
C ALA A 240 -11.67 -3.55 -10.15
N GLY A 241 -11.50 -2.23 -10.25
CA GLY A 241 -12.16 -1.43 -11.27
C GLY A 241 -11.54 -1.62 -12.66
N PRO A 242 -12.10 -1.01 -13.71
CA PRO A 242 -11.40 -0.91 -14.98
C PRO A 242 -10.06 -0.18 -14.79
N PHE A 243 -9.07 -0.48 -15.64
CA PHE A 243 -7.81 0.26 -15.68
C PHE A 243 -8.08 1.76 -15.83
N ASP A 244 -7.45 2.57 -14.97
CA ASP A 244 -7.57 4.02 -14.98
C ASP A 244 -6.20 4.66 -15.27
N SER A 245 -6.02 5.14 -16.51
CA SER A 245 -4.79 5.80 -16.96
C SER A 245 -4.56 7.17 -16.31
N ASP A 246 -5.58 7.75 -15.67
CA ASP A 246 -5.47 9.03 -14.96
C ASP A 246 -5.16 8.86 -13.47
N SER A 247 -5.21 7.62 -12.97
CA SER A 247 -5.02 7.29 -11.55
C SER A 247 -3.67 7.75 -11.02
N VAL A 248 -3.68 8.36 -9.83
CA VAL A 248 -2.45 8.69 -9.11
C VAL A 248 -1.70 7.44 -8.65
N MET A 249 -2.38 6.29 -8.58
CA MET A 249 -1.82 4.97 -8.25
C MET A 249 -1.12 4.28 -9.42
N LEU A 250 -1.08 4.91 -10.60
CA LEU A 250 -0.38 4.36 -11.76
C LEU A 250 1.06 4.87 -11.83
N TYR A 251 2.03 3.96 -11.88
CA TYR A 251 3.41 4.34 -12.14
C TYR A 251 3.56 5.04 -13.50
N SER A 252 4.30 6.14 -13.47
CA SER A 252 4.83 6.74 -14.69
C SER A 252 6.12 6.06 -15.08
N PHE A 253 6.10 5.27 -16.15
CA PHE A 253 7.32 4.70 -16.69
C PHE A 253 7.86 5.54 -17.87
N PRO A 254 9.19 5.49 -18.14
CA PRO A 254 9.73 6.06 -19.38
C PRO A 254 9.08 5.42 -20.62
N ASP A 255 8.90 6.18 -21.70
CA ASP A 255 8.23 5.72 -22.93
C ASP A 255 8.79 4.39 -23.48
N PHE A 256 10.10 4.16 -23.34
CA PHE A 256 10.72 2.93 -23.83
C PHE A 256 10.37 1.68 -23.00
N PHE A 257 9.70 1.80 -21.85
CA PHE A 257 9.15 0.66 -21.13
C PHE A 257 7.93 0.08 -21.83
N TYR A 258 7.31 0.82 -22.76
CA TYR A 258 6.15 0.38 -23.51
C TYR A 258 6.55 -0.12 -24.91
N LYS A 259 5.76 -1.04 -25.45
CA LYS A 259 5.90 -1.55 -26.82
C LYS A 259 5.39 -0.53 -27.86
N SER A 260 4.43 0.30 -27.48
CA SER A 260 3.81 1.35 -28.30
C SER A 260 4.09 2.76 -27.75
N SER A 261 4.09 3.77 -28.63
CA SER A 261 4.23 5.19 -28.26
C SER A 261 3.32 6.05 -29.16
N PRO A 262 2.28 6.71 -28.61
CA PRO A 262 1.83 6.63 -27.21
C PRO A 262 1.29 5.23 -26.87
N SER A 263 1.54 4.76 -25.65
CA SER A 263 0.90 3.54 -25.14
C SER A 263 -0.43 3.86 -24.49
N SER A 264 -1.44 3.03 -24.72
CA SER A 264 -2.72 3.10 -24.00
C SER A 264 -2.59 2.78 -22.50
N CYS A 265 -1.42 2.27 -22.08
CA CYS A 265 -1.12 1.89 -20.70
C CYS A 265 -0.16 2.87 -20.02
N ALA A 266 0.24 3.93 -20.73
CA ALA A 266 0.97 5.04 -20.13
C ALA A 266 0.00 5.96 -19.36
N PRO A 267 0.43 6.55 -18.23
CA PRO A 267 -0.41 7.52 -17.54
C PRO A 267 -0.73 8.73 -18.42
N THR A 268 -2.00 9.11 -18.39
CA THR A 268 -2.54 10.32 -19.03
C THR A 268 -2.86 11.42 -18.02
N GLY A 269 -2.93 11.06 -16.73
CA GLY A 269 -3.19 11.97 -15.63
C GLY A 269 -2.04 12.94 -15.37
N ASN A 270 -2.34 14.01 -14.61
CA ASN A 270 -1.33 15.00 -14.24
C ASN A 270 -0.32 14.49 -13.18
N GLY A 271 -0.58 13.31 -12.60
CA GLY A 271 0.22 12.70 -11.54
C GLY A 271 0.21 13.49 -10.24
N LYS A 272 -0.82 14.31 -10.01
CA LYS A 272 -0.99 15.14 -8.81
C LYS A 272 -2.36 14.95 -8.15
N ASP A 273 -3.44 14.89 -8.93
CA ASP A 273 -4.80 14.86 -8.40
C ASP A 273 -5.40 13.45 -8.44
N LEU A 274 -6.37 13.19 -7.55
CA LEU A 274 -7.17 11.97 -7.65
C LEU A 274 -8.03 12.00 -8.91
N SER A 275 -7.90 10.94 -9.71
CA SER A 275 -8.76 10.67 -10.86
C SER A 275 -10.20 10.35 -10.44
N ALA A 276 -11.10 10.25 -11.43
CA ALA A 276 -12.46 9.79 -11.17
C ALA A 276 -12.50 8.32 -10.71
N GLY A 277 -11.59 7.46 -11.20
CA GLY A 277 -11.51 6.07 -10.76
C GLY A 277 -10.97 5.94 -9.35
N ASP A 278 -9.97 6.74 -8.95
CA ASP A 278 -9.46 6.79 -7.57
C ASP A 278 -10.57 7.13 -6.58
N ARG A 279 -11.32 8.20 -6.87
CA ARG A 279 -12.47 8.65 -6.03
C ARG A 279 -13.56 7.58 -5.97
N ARG A 280 -13.86 6.92 -7.09
CA ARG A 280 -14.82 5.82 -7.12
C ARG A 280 -14.34 4.64 -6.28
N GLY A 281 -13.06 4.26 -6.39
CA GLY A 281 -12.47 3.20 -5.57
C GLY A 281 -12.59 3.51 -4.09
N LEU A 282 -12.34 4.77 -3.71
CA LEU A 282 -12.42 5.24 -2.32
C LEU A 282 -13.86 5.14 -1.80
N ALA A 283 -14.84 5.57 -2.58
CA ALA A 283 -16.26 5.47 -2.24
C ALA A 283 -16.81 4.02 -2.25
N LEU A 284 -16.11 3.09 -2.90
CA LEU A 284 -16.41 1.65 -2.82
C LEU A 284 -15.84 1.05 -1.54
N LEU A 285 -14.60 1.39 -1.21
CA LEU A 285 -13.88 0.85 -0.07
C LEU A 285 -14.40 1.42 1.26
N TYR A 286 -14.75 2.70 1.27
CA TYR A 286 -15.28 3.44 2.42
C TYR A 286 -16.63 4.08 2.08
N PRO A 287 -17.71 3.29 2.06
CA PRO A 287 -19.03 3.77 1.66
C PRO A 287 -19.69 4.63 2.74
N HIS A 288 -20.44 5.66 2.32
CA HIS A 288 -21.34 6.42 3.22
C HIS A 288 -22.72 5.75 3.37
N ALA A 289 -23.11 4.87 2.44
CA ALA A 289 -24.45 4.31 2.39
C ALA A 289 -24.66 3.28 3.52
N ALA A 290 -25.70 3.48 4.34
CA ALA A 290 -26.01 2.61 5.47
C ALA A 290 -26.20 1.14 5.08
N GLU A 291 -26.81 0.86 3.93
CA GLU A 291 -26.96 -0.50 3.40
C GLU A 291 -25.60 -1.18 3.19
N ARG A 292 -24.67 -0.50 2.50
CA ARG A 292 -23.32 -1.03 2.27
C ARG A 292 -22.55 -1.22 3.59
N LEU A 293 -22.75 -0.34 4.57
CA LEU A 293 -22.18 -0.53 5.91
C LEU A 293 -22.76 -1.77 6.61
N GLY A 294 -24.06 -2.03 6.46
CA GLY A 294 -24.72 -3.24 6.92
C GLY A 294 -24.13 -4.51 6.29
N ASP A 295 -23.94 -4.52 4.96
CA ASP A 295 -23.31 -5.64 4.26
C ASP A 295 -21.89 -5.92 4.79
N LEU A 296 -21.12 -4.87 5.10
CA LEU A 296 -19.79 -5.02 5.69
C LEU A 296 -19.85 -5.67 7.08
N GLN A 297 -20.79 -5.22 7.90
CA GLN A 297 -20.99 -5.74 9.25
C GLN A 297 -21.42 -7.21 9.21
N GLU A 298 -22.41 -7.57 8.37
CA GLU A 298 -22.91 -8.93 8.22
C GLU A 298 -21.80 -9.89 7.74
N ARG A 299 -20.98 -9.48 6.76
CA ARG A 299 -19.84 -10.28 6.30
C ARG A 299 -18.78 -10.47 7.39
N ALA A 300 -18.50 -9.43 8.18
CA ALA A 300 -17.58 -9.53 9.31
C ALA A 300 -18.10 -10.50 10.40
N GLU A 301 -19.41 -10.46 10.70
CA GLU A 301 -20.04 -11.39 11.64
C GLU A 301 -20.02 -12.84 11.15
N ALA A 302 -20.27 -13.06 9.85
CA ALA A 302 -20.17 -14.38 9.24
C ALA A 302 -18.74 -14.95 9.33
N ALA A 303 -17.73 -14.11 9.05
CA ALA A 303 -16.33 -14.51 9.18
C ALA A 303 -15.95 -14.84 10.64
N LEU A 304 -16.42 -14.05 11.62
CA LEU A 304 -16.24 -14.37 13.05
C LEU A 304 -16.83 -15.75 13.39
N ALA A 305 -18.07 -16.00 12.98
CA ALA A 305 -18.75 -17.28 13.25
C ALA A 305 -18.02 -18.48 12.62
N ALA A 306 -17.50 -18.32 11.40
CA ALA A 306 -16.69 -19.35 10.74
C ALA A 306 -15.38 -19.60 11.48
N MET A 307 -14.68 -18.54 11.90
CA MET A 307 -13.45 -18.66 12.68
C MET A 307 -13.68 -19.36 14.04
N ASP A 308 -14.81 -19.12 14.71
CA ASP A 308 -15.16 -19.80 15.96
C ASP A 308 -15.58 -21.27 15.74
N GLY A 309 -16.30 -21.56 14.65
CA GLY A 309 -16.77 -22.90 14.28
C GLY A 309 -15.66 -23.88 13.88
N THR A 310 -14.49 -23.39 13.46
CA THR A 310 -13.29 -24.23 13.20
C THR A 310 -12.64 -24.78 14.48
N GLY A 311 -13.14 -24.42 15.66
CA GLY A 311 -12.73 -24.97 16.95
C GLY A 311 -13.30 -26.36 17.25
N SER A 312 -12.77 -27.42 16.62
CA SER A 312 -12.83 -28.81 17.12
C SER A 312 -11.84 -29.75 16.41
N SER A 313 -10.53 -29.58 16.65
CA SER A 313 -9.65 -30.74 17.00
C SER A 313 -8.30 -30.23 17.53
N PRO A 314 -7.91 -30.59 18.76
CA PRO A 314 -6.61 -30.24 19.32
C PRO A 314 -5.57 -31.24 18.84
N GLU A 315 -4.72 -30.83 17.89
CA GLU A 315 -3.30 -31.20 17.75
C GLU A 315 -2.82 -30.84 16.34
N THR A 316 -1.71 -30.08 16.26
CA THR A 316 -0.84 -29.82 15.08
C THR A 316 -1.02 -28.55 14.21
N VAL A 317 -1.27 -27.37 14.78
CA VAL A 317 -0.75 -26.12 14.21
C VAL A 317 -0.16 -25.24 15.32
N GLU A 318 1.13 -25.45 15.61
CA GLU A 318 1.88 -24.74 16.64
C GLU A 318 2.23 -23.30 16.23
N ALA A 319 2.09 -22.38 17.20
CA ALA A 319 2.72 -21.07 17.39
C ALA A 319 2.64 -19.99 16.29
N ALA A 320 2.90 -20.29 15.01
CA ALA A 320 3.03 -19.27 13.97
C ALA A 320 1.68 -18.69 13.48
N GLY A 321 0.59 -19.44 13.60
CA GLY A 321 -0.74 -19.00 13.18
C GLY A 321 -1.51 -18.18 14.22
N GLY A 322 -1.05 -18.17 15.48
CA GLY A 322 -1.78 -17.56 16.60
C GLY A 322 -1.89 -16.04 16.46
N GLU A 323 -0.77 -15.37 16.23
CA GLU A 323 -0.74 -13.89 16.11
C GLU A 323 -1.55 -13.41 14.90
N TYR A 324 -1.47 -14.10 13.75
CA TYR A 324 -2.28 -13.77 12.57
C TYR A 324 -3.79 -13.98 12.83
N ARG A 325 -4.14 -15.05 13.54
CA ARG A 325 -5.52 -15.35 13.91
C ARG A 325 -6.08 -14.30 14.86
N ASP A 326 -5.32 -13.94 15.90
CA ASP A 326 -5.72 -12.95 16.90
C ASP A 326 -5.91 -11.59 16.25
N ARG A 327 -5.00 -11.20 15.34
CA ARG A 327 -5.12 -9.96 14.58
C ARG A 327 -6.35 -9.94 13.67
N ALA A 328 -6.64 -11.06 12.99
CA ALA A 328 -7.83 -11.17 12.16
C ALA A 328 -9.12 -11.04 13.00
N LEU A 329 -9.19 -11.68 14.16
CA LEU A 329 -10.33 -11.56 15.08
C LEU A 329 -10.52 -10.12 15.57
N GLU A 330 -9.45 -9.44 15.96
CA GLU A 330 -9.49 -8.04 16.40
C GLU A 330 -10.14 -7.13 15.33
N LEU A 331 -9.66 -7.25 14.09
CA LEU A 331 -10.17 -6.46 12.97
C LEU A 331 -11.63 -6.79 12.62
N LEU A 332 -12.00 -8.07 12.64
CA LEU A 332 -13.38 -8.49 12.43
C LEU A 332 -14.32 -7.97 13.52
N HIS A 333 -13.88 -7.99 14.78
CA HIS A 333 -14.67 -7.44 15.89
C HIS A 333 -14.91 -5.94 15.71
N ALA A 334 -13.89 -5.18 15.29
CA ALA A 334 -14.04 -3.77 14.98
C ALA A 334 -15.06 -3.53 13.84
N LEU A 335 -14.96 -4.28 12.74
CA LEU A 335 -15.88 -4.18 11.60
C LEU A 335 -17.31 -4.62 11.94
N SER A 336 -17.49 -5.58 12.86
CA SER A 336 -18.81 -6.04 13.31
C SER A 336 -19.56 -5.04 14.21
N GLY A 337 -18.91 -3.94 14.62
CA GLY A 337 -19.48 -2.96 15.55
C GLY A 337 -19.59 -3.46 17.00
N LYS A 338 -19.03 -4.63 17.33
CA LYS A 338 -19.00 -5.20 18.70
C LYS A 338 -17.76 -4.77 19.50
N GLY A 339 -16.88 -3.97 18.90
CA GLY A 339 -15.63 -3.51 19.50
C GLY A 339 -15.74 -2.22 20.30
N GLU A 340 -16.54 -2.18 21.37
CA GLU A 340 -16.30 -1.27 22.50
C GLU A 340 -16.78 -1.94 23.80
N GLY A 341 -15.82 -2.54 24.52
CA GLY A 341 -16.11 -3.25 25.76
C GLY A 341 -14.91 -3.80 26.51
N VAL A 342 -13.66 -3.40 26.22
CA VAL A 342 -12.51 -3.72 27.09
C VAL A 342 -11.49 -2.57 27.07
N GLY A 343 -11.38 -1.85 28.19
CA GLY A 343 -10.18 -1.10 28.58
C GLY A 343 -10.15 0.40 28.23
N ARG A 344 -10.64 1.23 29.14
CA ARG A 344 -10.11 2.60 29.37
C ARG A 344 -8.88 2.53 30.28
#